data_AF-E4WZ01-F1
#
_entry.id   AF-E4WZ01-F1
#
_cell.length_a   1.000
_cell.length_b   1.000
_cell.length_c   1.000
_cell.angle_alpha   90.00
_cell.angle_beta   90.00
_cell.angle_gamma   90.00
#
_symmetry.space_group_name_H-M   'P 1'
#
loop_
_entity.id
_entity.type
_entity.pdbx_description
1 polymer ?
#
loop_
_entity_poly.entity_id
_entity_poly.type
_entity_poly.pdbx_seq_one_letter_code
_entity_poly.pdbx_strand_id
1 'polypeptide(L)'
;MNSPLLRATRRILCPDHLEAGKILAMGKTRTISTSSTGRPHRKTPKPKDACIICVSSRALFDLREGRTIMEDQGLEQYIKHMVDSENTPLAPGPAFAFVQAIEAVNLALLEINPEEKNLFDVVLMSENHAQCGVRYLNSIRHHGLNIERVCLTAGRPVTSYLSAYGTHLYLSTDHEKVKDALKVGVPAATLPPYSKSIEENDELRVAFDGDAVLFSDEAEAVAKREGLFRFFDHETENEDIPLQKGPLIQFAWILGQMQKKFRQVQTECPIRTYLVTARSAASAGSRAMKTLRSWGLDIDEAHFMAGAPKGPLLDKIKPHLFFDDQVDNIKSSTEYGLPAAHVPWGVANESKVSIHEGKDTSDTSENPPCAQEKASE
;
A
#
# COMPACT_ATOMS: atom_id res chain seq x y z
N MET A 1 -49.14 22.18 -70.75
CA MET A 1 -50.50 21.94 -70.23
C MET A 1 -50.47 22.08 -68.71
N ASN A 2 -51.57 22.53 -68.13
CA ASN A 2 -51.90 22.84 -66.72
C ASN A 2 -50.93 22.44 -65.58
N SER A 3 -50.55 23.47 -64.80
CA SER A 3 -50.29 23.47 -63.34
C SER A 3 -51.62 23.22 -62.55
N PRO A 4 -51.76 23.27 -61.17
CA PRO A 4 -50.86 23.90 -60.19
C PRO A 4 -50.77 23.35 -58.73
N LEU A 5 -49.78 23.89 -57.99
CA LEU A 5 -49.80 24.44 -56.61
C LEU A 5 -50.52 23.75 -55.41
N LEU A 6 -49.68 23.32 -54.43
CA LEU A 6 -49.48 23.94 -53.09
C LEU A 6 -50.46 23.71 -51.90
N ARG A 7 -49.91 23.20 -50.78
CA ARG A 7 -50.24 23.43 -49.32
C ARG A 7 -51.65 23.14 -48.78
N ALA A 8 -51.72 22.50 -47.60
CA ALA A 8 -51.83 23.18 -46.28
C ALA A 8 -51.86 22.22 -45.05
N THR A 9 -51.40 22.71 -43.87
CA THR A 9 -51.91 22.48 -42.46
C THR A 9 -52.27 21.07 -41.91
N ARG A 10 -52.19 20.76 -40.59
CA ARG A 10 -51.45 21.27 -39.40
C ARG A 10 -51.70 20.28 -38.21
N ARG A 11 -50.70 20.11 -37.32
CA ARG A 11 -50.83 19.95 -35.84
C ARG A 11 -51.76 18.88 -35.18
N ILE A 12 -51.13 18.10 -34.28
CA ILE A 12 -51.46 17.92 -32.83
C ILE A 12 -52.34 16.72 -32.34
N LEU A 13 -51.80 16.08 -31.29
CA LEU A 13 -52.37 15.22 -30.22
C LEU A 13 -52.87 13.77 -30.47
N CYS A 14 -52.42 12.92 -29.53
CA CYS A 14 -52.93 11.61 -29.09
C CYS A 14 -54.29 11.77 -28.32
N PRO A 15 -55.03 10.72 -27.85
CA PRO A 15 -54.48 9.43 -27.38
C PRO A 15 -55.36 8.15 -27.43
N ASP A 16 -54.78 7.09 -26.82
CA ASP A 16 -55.36 5.97 -26.05
C ASP A 16 -56.02 4.73 -26.70
N HIS A 17 -55.62 3.58 -26.12
CA HIS A 17 -56.24 2.23 -26.13
C HIS A 17 -56.32 1.49 -27.49
N LEU A 18 -56.08 0.17 -27.63
CA LEU A 18 -55.69 -0.96 -26.73
C LEU A 18 -55.05 -2.07 -27.65
N GLU A 19 -54.57 -3.28 -27.30
CA GLU A 19 -54.46 -4.16 -26.10
C GLU A 19 -53.28 -5.15 -26.36
N ALA A 20 -52.93 -5.97 -25.37
CA ALA A 20 -52.25 -7.28 -25.43
C ALA A 20 -50.91 -7.46 -26.19
N GLY A 21 -49.87 -7.81 -25.41
CA GLY A 21 -49.39 -9.21 -25.52
C GLY A 21 -47.92 -9.48 -25.85
N LYS A 22 -47.01 -9.30 -24.88
CA LYS A 22 -46.08 -10.37 -24.43
C LYS A 22 -45.28 -9.98 -23.19
N ILE A 23 -45.18 -10.92 -22.25
CA ILE A 23 -44.37 -10.84 -21.03
C ILE A 23 -43.07 -11.63 -21.25
N LEU A 24 -41.91 -11.07 -20.89
CA LEU A 24 -40.77 -11.89 -20.46
C LEU A 24 -39.80 -11.14 -19.53
N ALA A 25 -39.40 -11.83 -18.46
CA ALA A 25 -38.21 -11.59 -17.62
C ALA A 25 -37.91 -10.14 -17.14
N MET A 26 -38.40 -9.79 -15.94
CA MET A 26 -37.79 -8.72 -15.14
C MET A 26 -36.39 -9.15 -14.63
N GLY A 27 -35.33 -8.57 -15.21
CA GLY A 27 -34.03 -8.51 -14.53
C GLY A 27 -34.11 -7.50 -13.37
N LYS A 28 -33.85 -7.93 -12.12
CA LYS A 28 -33.91 -7.04 -10.96
C LYS A 28 -32.79 -5.99 -11.02
N THR A 29 -33.12 -4.76 -11.36
CA THR A 29 -32.23 -3.59 -11.23
C THR A 29 -31.70 -3.50 -9.80
N ARG A 30 -30.38 -3.57 -9.60
CA ARG A 30 -29.77 -3.41 -8.28
C ARG A 30 -30.04 -1.99 -7.75
N THR A 31 -30.52 -1.89 -6.52
CA THR A 31 -30.81 -0.60 -5.87
C THR A 31 -29.53 0.23 -5.75
N ILE A 32 -29.52 1.42 -6.36
CA ILE A 32 -28.37 2.32 -6.28
C ILE A 32 -28.40 3.00 -4.91
N SER A 33 -27.38 2.73 -4.10
CA SER A 33 -27.08 3.54 -2.92
C SER A 33 -26.35 4.79 -3.38
N THR A 34 -26.98 5.96 -3.24
CA THR A 34 -26.32 7.25 -3.48
C THR A 34 -25.33 7.55 -2.35
N SER A 35 -24.05 7.76 -2.68
CA SER A 35 -23.08 8.33 -1.76
C SER A 35 -23.35 9.82 -1.52
N SER A 36 -22.73 10.39 -0.49
CA SER A 36 -22.63 11.85 -0.28
C SER A 36 -21.94 12.57 -1.45
N THR A 37 -21.17 11.86 -2.28
CA THR A 37 -20.44 12.37 -3.44
C THR A 37 -21.20 12.27 -4.77
N GLY A 38 -22.45 11.77 -4.77
CA GLY A 38 -23.33 11.72 -5.94
C GLY A 38 -22.95 10.74 -7.07
N ARG A 39 -21.71 10.21 -7.09
CA ARG A 39 -21.30 9.15 -8.04
C ARG A 39 -22.02 7.83 -7.67
N PRO A 40 -22.64 7.11 -8.61
CA PRO A 40 -23.33 5.84 -8.31
C PRO A 40 -22.33 4.76 -7.90
N HIS A 41 -22.46 4.21 -6.69
CA HIS A 41 -21.52 3.22 -6.16
C HIS A 41 -21.65 1.85 -6.88
N ARG A 42 -20.87 1.67 -7.94
CA ARG A 42 -20.78 0.44 -8.75
C ARG A 42 -19.90 -0.59 -8.02
N LYS A 43 -20.51 -1.63 -7.45
CA LYS A 43 -19.78 -2.76 -6.86
C LYS A 43 -18.92 -3.48 -7.92
N THR A 44 -17.60 -3.47 -7.74
CA THR A 44 -16.66 -4.32 -8.48
C THR A 44 -16.69 -5.76 -7.92
N PRO A 45 -16.57 -6.81 -8.77
CA PRO A 45 -16.65 -8.20 -8.34
C PRO A 45 -15.39 -8.62 -7.58
N LYS A 46 -15.51 -9.65 -6.74
CA LYS A 46 -14.43 -10.17 -5.89
C LYS A 46 -13.99 -11.58 -6.37
N PRO A 47 -13.17 -11.66 -7.45
CA PRO A 47 -12.71 -12.93 -8.02
C PRO A 47 -11.71 -13.65 -7.09
N LYS A 48 -11.53 -14.95 -7.30
CA LYS A 48 -10.53 -15.75 -6.54
C LYS A 48 -9.09 -15.33 -6.81
N ASP A 49 -8.84 -14.84 -8.02
CA ASP A 49 -7.51 -14.49 -8.54
C ASP A 49 -7.16 -13.01 -8.27
N ALA A 50 -7.86 -12.37 -7.33
CA ALA A 50 -7.69 -10.97 -6.97
C ALA A 50 -6.38 -10.68 -6.23
N CYS A 51 -5.85 -9.47 -6.43
CA CYS A 51 -4.78 -8.91 -5.62
C CYS A 51 -5.32 -8.55 -4.23
N ILE A 52 -5.00 -9.36 -3.23
CA ILE A 52 -5.54 -9.22 -1.88
C ILE A 52 -4.76 -8.17 -1.09
N ILE A 53 -5.36 -6.99 -0.91
CA ILE A 53 -4.80 -5.88 -0.14
C ILE A 53 -5.40 -5.91 1.27
N CYS A 54 -4.59 -6.19 2.29
CA CYS A 54 -5.04 -6.15 3.67
C CYS A 54 -4.66 -4.81 4.31
N VAL A 55 -5.63 -4.10 4.89
CA VAL A 55 -5.41 -2.78 5.48
C VAL A 55 -5.88 -2.81 6.93
N SER A 56 -5.03 -2.39 7.88
CA SER A 56 -5.45 -2.34 9.27
C SER A 56 -6.45 -1.22 9.53
N SER A 57 -7.33 -1.36 10.52
CA SER A 57 -8.37 -0.35 10.77
C SER A 57 -7.82 1.04 11.11
N ARG A 58 -6.61 1.12 11.70
CA ARG A 58 -5.88 2.37 11.95
C ARG A 58 -5.12 2.93 10.73
N ALA A 59 -5.04 2.18 9.63
CA ALA A 59 -4.52 2.63 8.35
C ALA A 59 -5.64 3.09 7.42
N LEU A 60 -6.79 2.40 7.40
CA LEU A 60 -7.94 2.81 6.59
C LEU A 60 -8.66 4.04 7.16
N PHE A 61 -8.76 4.13 8.48
CA PHE A 61 -9.51 5.18 9.18
C PHE A 61 -8.68 5.84 10.28
N ASP A 62 -8.96 7.12 10.54
CA ASP A 62 -8.50 7.78 11.74
C ASP A 62 -9.20 7.19 12.98
N LEU A 63 -8.39 6.77 13.93
CA LEU A 63 -8.81 6.19 15.21
C LEU A 63 -8.03 6.82 16.38
N ARG A 64 -7.48 8.03 16.22
CA ARG A 64 -6.69 8.73 17.26
C ARG A 64 -7.50 8.97 18.53
N GLU A 65 -8.73 9.47 18.42
CA GLU A 65 -9.67 9.63 19.54
C GLU A 65 -9.90 8.29 20.28
N GLY A 66 -10.24 7.24 19.52
CA GLY A 66 -10.46 5.91 20.07
C GLY A 66 -9.22 5.30 20.73
N ARG A 67 -8.02 5.58 20.20
CA ARG A 67 -6.75 5.20 20.83
C ARG A 67 -6.60 5.87 22.21
N THR A 68 -6.79 7.19 22.30
CA THR A 68 -6.72 7.92 23.57
C THR A 68 -7.69 7.36 24.60
N ILE A 69 -8.94 7.06 24.20
CA ILE A 69 -9.91 6.40 25.10
C ILE A 69 -9.44 5.01 25.54
N MET A 70 -8.85 4.22 24.64
CA MET A 70 -8.32 2.89 24.96
C MET A 70 -7.10 2.94 25.90
N GLU A 71 -6.25 3.96 25.76
CA GLU A 71 -5.03 4.15 26.55
C GLU A 71 -5.31 4.75 27.94
N ASP A 72 -6.20 5.75 28.01
CA ASP A 72 -6.56 6.44 29.26
C ASP A 72 -7.64 5.72 30.08
N GLN A 73 -8.57 5.01 29.41
CA GLN A 73 -9.81 4.49 30.02
C GLN A 73 -10.03 2.98 29.77
N GLY A 74 -9.15 2.34 29.00
CA GLY A 74 -9.17 0.90 28.78
C GLY A 74 -10.15 0.39 27.71
N LEU A 75 -10.08 -0.92 27.46
CA LEU A 75 -10.77 -1.59 26.35
C LEU A 75 -12.30 -1.46 26.40
N GLU A 76 -12.90 -1.50 27.60
CA GLU A 76 -14.37 -1.43 27.74
C GLU A 76 -14.92 -0.07 27.30
N GLN A 77 -14.27 1.03 27.71
CA GLN A 77 -14.68 2.37 27.29
C GLN A 77 -14.40 2.63 25.81
N TYR A 78 -13.32 2.06 25.27
CA TYR A 78 -13.08 2.09 23.81
C TYR A 78 -14.19 1.37 23.03
N ILE A 79 -14.57 0.16 23.44
CA ILE A 79 -15.68 -0.59 22.81
C ILE A 79 -16.99 0.20 22.94
N LYS A 80 -17.28 0.75 24.13
CA LYS A 80 -18.46 1.59 24.35
C LYS A 80 -18.50 2.80 23.41
N HIS A 81 -17.42 3.58 23.34
CA HIS A 81 -17.31 4.71 22.42
C HIS A 81 -17.54 4.30 20.95
N MET A 82 -17.00 3.16 20.52
CA MET A 82 -17.18 2.64 19.16
C MET A 82 -18.61 2.22 18.84
N VAL A 83 -19.38 1.77 19.84
CA VAL A 83 -20.80 1.41 19.72
C VAL A 83 -21.70 2.64 19.82
N ASP A 84 -21.53 3.47 20.85
CA ASP A 84 -22.29 4.71 21.03
C ASP A 84 -22.17 5.64 19.80
N SER A 85 -20.99 5.63 19.16
CA SER A 85 -20.67 6.42 17.97
C SER A 85 -20.82 5.64 16.66
N GLU A 86 -21.48 4.47 16.63
CA GLU A 86 -21.44 3.58 15.46
C GLU A 86 -21.96 4.21 14.17
N ASN A 87 -22.90 5.16 14.27
CA ASN A 87 -23.50 5.87 13.14
C ASN A 87 -22.75 7.16 12.78
N THR A 88 -21.70 7.52 13.52
CA THR A 88 -20.77 8.62 13.23
C THR A 88 -19.58 8.08 12.42
N PRO A 89 -19.47 8.40 11.11
CA PRO A 89 -18.40 7.90 10.26
C PRO A 89 -17.02 8.30 10.79
N LEU A 90 -16.06 7.39 10.69
CA LEU A 90 -14.65 7.67 10.96
C LEU A 90 -14.05 8.50 9.82
N ALA A 91 -13.12 9.39 10.14
CA ALA A 91 -12.39 10.16 9.13
C ALA A 91 -11.40 9.26 8.35
N PRO A 92 -11.01 9.65 7.12
CA PRO A 92 -9.96 8.97 6.34
C PRO A 92 -8.65 8.76 7.11
N GLY A 93 -8.08 7.55 7.01
CA GLY A 93 -6.72 7.23 7.46
C GLY A 93 -5.68 7.28 6.32
N PRO A 94 -4.38 7.06 6.60
CA PRO A 94 -3.30 7.22 5.62
C PRO A 94 -3.36 6.24 4.43
N ALA A 95 -4.08 5.13 4.50
CA ALA A 95 -4.28 4.22 3.36
C ALA A 95 -5.51 4.59 2.49
N PHE A 96 -6.34 5.54 2.92
CA PHE A 96 -7.68 5.76 2.35
C PHE A 96 -7.64 6.19 0.88
N ALA A 97 -6.79 7.16 0.54
CA ALA A 97 -6.66 7.64 -0.84
C ALA A 97 -6.09 6.55 -1.78
N PHE A 98 -5.13 5.75 -1.30
CA PHE A 98 -4.65 4.56 -2.03
C PHE A 98 -5.79 3.55 -2.29
N VAL A 99 -6.65 3.31 -1.28
CA VAL A 99 -7.83 2.43 -1.40
C VAL A 99 -8.88 2.96 -2.39
N GLN A 100 -9.01 4.28 -2.54
CA GLN A 100 -9.84 4.88 -3.60
C GLN A 100 -9.21 4.69 -4.99
N ALA A 101 -7.90 4.94 -5.12
CA ALA A 101 -7.19 4.83 -6.40
C ALA A 101 -7.19 3.39 -6.97
N ILE A 102 -7.00 2.37 -6.13
CA ILE A 102 -7.09 0.96 -6.59
C ILE A 102 -8.50 0.56 -7.05
N GLU A 103 -9.57 1.15 -6.50
CA GLU A 103 -10.93 0.90 -6.99
C GLU A 103 -11.24 1.68 -8.30
N ALA A 104 -10.65 2.86 -8.51
CA ALA A 104 -10.65 3.51 -9.82
C ALA A 104 -9.98 2.63 -10.89
N VAL A 105 -8.83 2.02 -10.58
CA VAL A 105 -8.18 1.04 -11.46
C VAL A 105 -9.06 -0.19 -11.72
N ASN A 106 -9.74 -0.72 -10.70
CA ASN A 106 -10.70 -1.83 -10.89
C ASN A 106 -11.82 -1.45 -11.86
N LEU A 107 -12.38 -0.25 -11.75
CA LEU A 107 -13.45 0.22 -12.62
C LEU A 107 -12.98 0.35 -14.07
N ALA A 108 -11.79 0.93 -14.30
CA ALA A 108 -11.21 1.05 -15.64
C ALA A 108 -10.86 -0.32 -16.26
N LEU A 109 -10.36 -1.27 -15.47
CA LEU A 109 -10.14 -2.66 -15.90
C LEU A 109 -11.46 -3.34 -16.32
N LEU A 110 -12.56 -3.09 -15.60
CA LEU A 110 -13.89 -3.64 -15.89
C LEU A 110 -14.62 -2.95 -17.06
N GLU A 111 -14.14 -1.80 -17.52
CA GLU A 111 -14.59 -1.14 -18.74
C GLU A 111 -13.88 -1.70 -19.98
N ILE A 112 -12.62 -2.13 -19.84
CA ILE A 112 -11.91 -2.90 -20.85
C ILE A 112 -12.44 -4.34 -20.94
N ASN A 113 -12.65 -4.98 -19.79
CA ASN A 113 -13.05 -6.38 -19.70
C ASN A 113 -14.04 -6.62 -18.52
N PRO A 114 -15.35 -6.71 -18.78
CA PRO A 114 -16.35 -6.99 -17.74
C PRO A 114 -16.18 -8.33 -17.01
N GLU A 115 -15.39 -9.26 -17.54
CA GLU A 115 -15.05 -10.55 -16.91
C GLU A 115 -13.66 -10.56 -16.24
N GLU A 116 -13.06 -9.39 -15.99
CA GLU A 116 -11.71 -9.30 -15.43
C GLU A 116 -11.59 -9.94 -14.03
N LYS A 117 -10.46 -10.62 -13.81
CA LYS A 117 -10.17 -11.38 -12.58
C LYS A 117 -8.96 -10.86 -11.81
N ASN A 118 -7.98 -10.26 -12.50
CA ASN A 118 -6.88 -9.56 -11.84
C ASN A 118 -7.35 -8.15 -11.44
N LEU A 119 -8.13 -8.09 -10.36
CA LEU A 119 -8.63 -6.89 -9.71
C LEU A 119 -8.06 -6.80 -8.29
N PHE A 120 -8.01 -5.61 -7.69
CA PHE A 120 -7.74 -5.46 -6.27
C PHE A 120 -8.96 -5.82 -5.44
N ASP A 121 -8.75 -6.59 -4.36
CA ASP A 121 -9.75 -6.72 -3.31
C ASP A 121 -9.18 -6.39 -1.93
N VAL A 122 -9.88 -5.50 -1.23
CA VAL A 122 -9.45 -4.91 0.03
C VAL A 122 -10.11 -5.64 1.19
N VAL A 123 -9.31 -6.04 2.17
CA VAL A 123 -9.77 -6.65 3.42
C VAL A 123 -9.41 -5.74 4.58
N LEU A 124 -10.42 -5.32 5.35
CA LEU A 124 -10.21 -4.60 6.59
C LEU A 124 -9.79 -5.57 7.71
N MET A 125 -8.57 -5.42 8.20
CA MET A 125 -8.03 -6.22 9.31
C MET A 125 -8.09 -5.41 10.61
N SER A 126 -8.62 -5.98 11.69
CA SER A 126 -8.59 -5.33 13.01
C SER A 126 -8.51 -6.32 14.15
N GLU A 127 -7.75 -5.95 15.17
CA GLU A 127 -7.67 -6.68 16.44
C GLU A 127 -8.76 -6.23 17.42
N ASN A 128 -9.61 -5.29 17.02
CA ASN A 128 -10.68 -4.78 17.86
C ASN A 128 -11.81 -5.81 18.03
N HIS A 129 -12.61 -5.61 19.08
CA HIS A 129 -13.75 -6.48 19.37
C HIS A 129 -14.81 -6.41 18.26
N ALA A 130 -15.55 -7.51 18.06
CA ALA A 130 -16.51 -7.64 16.96
C ALA A 130 -17.59 -6.53 16.95
N GLN A 131 -17.96 -6.01 18.12
CA GLN A 131 -18.91 -4.88 18.27
C GLN A 131 -18.42 -3.59 17.58
N CYS A 132 -17.12 -3.33 17.53
CA CYS A 132 -16.55 -2.18 16.80
C CYS A 132 -16.78 -2.27 15.28
N GLY A 133 -17.16 -3.45 14.77
CA GLY A 133 -17.42 -3.71 13.36
C GLY A 133 -18.53 -2.86 12.75
N VAL A 134 -19.56 -2.49 13.52
CA VAL A 134 -20.69 -1.71 12.98
C VAL A 134 -20.22 -0.32 12.53
N ARG A 135 -19.41 0.38 13.35
CA ARG A 135 -18.83 1.69 12.98
C ARG A 135 -17.92 1.59 11.75
N TYR A 136 -17.18 0.49 11.59
CA TYR A 136 -16.38 0.26 10.38
C TYR A 136 -17.25 0.06 9.14
N LEU A 137 -18.28 -0.79 9.20
CA LEU A 137 -19.21 -1.02 8.09
C LEU A 137 -20.02 0.25 7.74
N ASN A 138 -20.36 1.06 8.74
CA ASN A 138 -21.00 2.37 8.52
C ASN A 138 -20.05 3.37 7.84
N SER A 139 -18.78 3.42 8.27
CA SER A 139 -17.75 4.27 7.65
C SER A 139 -17.45 3.84 6.21
N ILE A 140 -17.28 2.54 5.95
CA ILE A 140 -17.11 1.97 4.60
C ILE A 140 -18.26 2.39 3.67
N ARG A 141 -19.52 2.27 4.14
CA ARG A 141 -20.70 2.66 3.36
C ARG A 141 -20.82 4.17 3.15
N HIS A 142 -20.54 4.98 4.17
CA HIS A 142 -20.58 6.45 4.07
C HIS A 142 -19.59 6.97 3.02
N HIS A 143 -18.37 6.42 3.02
CA HIS A 143 -17.29 6.79 2.10
C HIS A 143 -17.37 6.12 0.72
N GLY A 144 -18.34 5.22 0.49
CA GLY A 144 -18.50 4.52 -0.79
C GLY A 144 -17.37 3.56 -1.14
N LEU A 145 -16.70 2.98 -0.15
CA LEU A 145 -15.59 2.05 -0.34
C LEU A 145 -16.12 0.64 -0.62
N ASN A 146 -15.68 -0.02 -1.70
CA ASN A 146 -16.13 -1.38 -2.04
C ASN A 146 -15.38 -2.47 -1.25
N ILE A 147 -15.47 -2.40 0.08
CA ILE A 147 -14.85 -3.35 1.02
C ILE A 147 -15.92 -4.30 1.54
N GLU A 148 -15.93 -5.53 1.03
CA GLU A 148 -16.91 -6.57 1.42
C GLU A 148 -16.35 -7.58 2.43
N ARG A 149 -15.05 -7.56 2.71
CA ARG A 149 -14.38 -8.48 3.65
C ARG A 149 -13.76 -7.73 4.84
N VAL A 150 -14.08 -8.21 6.04
CA VAL A 150 -13.59 -7.66 7.32
C VAL A 150 -13.20 -8.82 8.23
N CYS A 151 -12.05 -8.71 8.92
CA CYS A 151 -11.63 -9.63 9.96
C CYS A 151 -11.47 -8.88 11.28
N LEU A 152 -12.16 -9.33 12.32
CA LEU A 152 -12.15 -8.76 13.67
C LEU A 152 -11.72 -9.86 14.66
N THR A 153 -10.55 -9.74 15.27
CA THR A 153 -9.89 -10.85 16.00
C THR A 153 -9.89 -10.71 17.52
N ALA A 154 -10.51 -9.66 18.07
CA ALA A 154 -10.74 -9.47 19.52
C ALA A 154 -9.49 -9.70 20.39
N GLY A 155 -8.42 -8.95 20.10
CA GLY A 155 -7.13 -8.94 20.81
C GLY A 155 -6.11 -9.96 20.29
N ARG A 156 -6.48 -10.89 19.40
CA ARG A 156 -5.55 -11.87 18.82
C ARG A 156 -4.80 -11.27 17.61
N PRO A 157 -3.47 -11.46 17.46
CA PRO A 157 -2.73 -10.96 16.32
C PRO A 157 -3.32 -11.37 14.96
N VAL A 158 -3.37 -10.45 14.00
CA VAL A 158 -3.90 -10.72 12.64
C VAL A 158 -2.94 -11.52 11.75
N THR A 159 -1.68 -11.69 12.13
CA THR A 159 -0.58 -12.21 11.30
C THR A 159 -0.89 -13.55 10.61
N SER A 160 -1.43 -14.53 11.34
CA SER A 160 -1.79 -15.85 10.78
C SER A 160 -2.98 -15.79 9.82
N TYR A 161 -3.86 -14.81 9.98
CA TYR A 161 -4.97 -14.58 9.06
C TYR A 161 -4.48 -13.97 7.74
N LEU A 162 -3.45 -13.11 7.73
CA LEU A 162 -2.88 -12.54 6.49
C LEU A 162 -2.49 -13.66 5.50
N SER A 163 -1.73 -14.66 5.98
CA SER A 163 -1.36 -15.82 5.16
C SER A 163 -2.59 -16.61 4.68
N ALA A 164 -3.59 -16.83 5.54
CA ALA A 164 -4.82 -17.55 5.19
C ALA A 164 -5.73 -16.79 4.21
N TYR A 165 -5.64 -15.46 4.16
CA TYR A 165 -6.36 -14.61 3.21
C TYR A 165 -5.66 -14.49 1.85
N GLY A 166 -4.42 -15.00 1.71
CA GLY A 166 -3.60 -14.84 0.50
C GLY A 166 -3.14 -13.39 0.30
N THR A 167 -2.78 -12.68 1.38
CA THR A 167 -2.39 -11.27 1.33
C THR A 167 -1.20 -11.02 0.40
N HIS A 168 -1.40 -10.15 -0.58
CA HIS A 168 -0.39 -9.69 -1.52
C HIS A 168 0.31 -8.40 -1.06
N LEU A 169 -0.35 -7.61 -0.20
CA LEU A 169 0.20 -6.45 0.49
C LEU A 169 -0.57 -6.21 1.80
N TYR A 170 0.14 -6.04 2.93
CA TYR A 170 -0.41 -5.62 4.22
C TYR A 170 0.03 -4.18 4.56
N LEU A 171 -0.93 -3.28 4.78
CA LEU A 171 -0.69 -1.89 5.16
C LEU A 171 -1.20 -1.63 6.58
N SER A 172 -0.35 -1.10 7.45
CA SER A 172 -0.73 -0.81 8.84
C SER A 172 0.01 0.38 9.43
N THR A 173 -0.62 1.12 10.34
CA THR A 173 0.04 2.15 11.16
C THR A 173 0.67 1.54 12.42
N ASP A 174 1.25 0.34 12.30
CA ASP A 174 1.64 -0.55 13.39
C ASP A 174 2.92 -1.35 13.01
N HIS A 175 4.08 -0.88 13.48
CA HIS A 175 5.39 -1.32 13.01
C HIS A 175 5.70 -2.79 13.31
N GLU A 176 5.39 -3.25 14.53
CA GLU A 176 5.68 -4.63 14.92
C GLU A 176 4.76 -5.64 14.19
N LYS A 177 3.52 -5.26 13.86
CA LYS A 177 2.63 -6.11 13.04
C LYS A 177 3.07 -6.19 11.58
N VAL A 178 3.72 -5.15 11.07
CA VAL A 178 4.35 -5.16 9.74
C VAL A 178 5.58 -6.06 9.75
N LYS A 179 6.44 -5.98 10.78
CA LYS A 179 7.55 -6.94 10.98
C LYS A 179 7.04 -8.38 11.09
N ASP A 180 5.99 -8.63 11.88
CA ASP A 180 5.44 -9.98 12.04
C ASP A 180 4.83 -10.53 10.74
N ALA A 181 4.21 -9.68 9.92
CA ALA A 181 3.78 -10.05 8.57
C ALA A 181 4.97 -10.42 7.66
N LEU A 182 6.03 -9.61 7.65
CA LEU A 182 7.25 -9.87 6.87
C LEU A 182 7.96 -11.17 7.32
N LYS A 183 8.02 -11.45 8.64
CA LYS A 183 8.56 -12.71 9.20
C LYS A 183 7.85 -13.97 8.70
N VAL A 184 6.55 -13.88 8.38
CA VAL A 184 5.77 -14.99 7.81
C VAL A 184 5.66 -14.94 6.27
N GLY A 185 6.47 -14.11 5.61
CA GLY A 185 6.53 -13.99 4.16
C GLY A 185 5.38 -13.21 3.51
N VAL A 186 4.60 -12.45 4.30
CA VAL A 186 3.57 -11.54 3.76
C VAL A 186 4.20 -10.18 3.44
N PRO A 187 4.15 -9.69 2.19
CA PRO A 187 4.62 -8.35 1.83
C PRO A 187 3.88 -7.29 2.65
N ALA A 188 4.59 -6.42 3.38
CA ALA A 188 3.96 -5.47 4.29
C ALA A 188 4.74 -4.16 4.44
N ALA A 189 4.03 -3.08 4.80
CA ALA A 189 4.64 -1.78 5.07
C ALA A 189 3.91 -0.97 6.17
N THR A 190 4.69 -0.19 6.92
CA THR A 190 4.22 0.68 8.00
C THR A 190 3.90 2.07 7.45
N LEU A 191 2.65 2.51 7.58
CA LEU A 191 2.24 3.86 7.20
C LEU A 191 2.40 4.83 8.40
N PRO A 192 3.30 5.82 8.36
CA PRO A 192 3.20 6.98 9.25
C PRO A 192 1.99 7.86 8.86
N PRO A 193 1.50 8.71 9.78
CA PRO A 193 0.58 9.79 9.42
C PRO A 193 1.30 10.85 8.56
N TYR A 194 0.56 11.48 7.65
CA TYR A 194 1.03 12.57 6.79
C TYR A 194 0.00 13.71 6.75
N SER A 195 0.35 14.87 6.20
CA SER A 195 -0.39 16.13 6.39
C SER A 195 -0.94 16.78 5.12
N LYS A 196 -0.37 16.53 3.93
CA LYS A 196 -0.95 16.98 2.67
C LYS A 196 -2.14 16.09 2.29
N SER A 197 -3.23 16.70 1.84
CA SER A 197 -4.21 16.00 1.02
C SER A 197 -3.54 15.49 -0.26
N ILE A 198 -3.70 14.21 -0.58
CA ILE A 198 -3.50 13.78 -1.97
C ILE A 198 -4.64 14.40 -2.78
N GLU A 199 -4.30 15.12 -3.85
CA GLU A 199 -5.28 15.65 -4.80
C GLU A 199 -6.03 14.49 -5.49
N GLU A 200 -7.31 14.67 -5.84
CA GLU A 200 -7.97 13.72 -6.75
C GLU A 200 -7.16 13.69 -8.05
N ASN A 201 -6.70 12.49 -8.41
CA ASN A 201 -5.77 12.23 -9.50
C ASN A 201 -6.22 10.96 -10.21
N ASP A 202 -6.26 10.99 -11.54
CA ASP A 202 -6.77 9.89 -12.36
C ASP A 202 -5.81 8.67 -12.40
N GLU A 203 -4.58 8.82 -11.90
CA GLU A 203 -3.58 7.76 -11.80
C GLU A 203 -3.36 7.22 -10.37
N LEU A 204 -3.43 5.90 -10.21
CA LEU A 204 -2.78 5.19 -9.10
C LEU A 204 -1.26 5.31 -9.25
N ARG A 205 -0.64 6.21 -8.47
CA ARG A 205 0.82 6.41 -8.43
C ARG A 205 1.48 5.61 -7.31
N VAL A 206 2.39 4.69 -7.64
CA VAL A 206 3.14 3.89 -6.67
C VAL A 206 4.64 4.02 -6.91
N ALA A 207 5.37 4.47 -5.90
CA ALA A 207 6.82 4.60 -5.92
C ALA A 207 7.48 3.56 -5.01
N PHE A 208 8.65 3.06 -5.42
CA PHE A 208 9.45 2.07 -4.70
C PHE A 208 10.92 2.48 -4.70
N ASP A 209 11.66 2.23 -3.62
CA ASP A 209 13.11 1.99 -3.75
C ASP A 209 13.37 0.67 -4.51
N GLY A 210 14.59 0.51 -5.01
CA GLY A 210 15.09 -0.72 -5.58
C GLY A 210 15.48 -1.71 -4.48
N ASP A 211 16.64 -1.53 -3.86
CA ASP A 211 17.20 -2.43 -2.86
C ASP A 211 16.31 -2.52 -1.61
N ALA A 212 16.34 -3.67 -0.93
CA ALA A 212 15.49 -4.03 0.23
C ALA A 212 13.95 -3.95 0.03
N VAL A 213 13.46 -3.51 -1.13
CA VAL A 213 12.02 -3.33 -1.44
C VAL A 213 11.59 -4.14 -2.66
N LEU A 214 12.15 -3.87 -3.84
CA LEU A 214 11.94 -4.63 -5.08
C LEU A 214 13.03 -5.68 -5.30
N PHE A 215 14.27 -5.34 -4.95
CA PHE A 215 15.42 -6.22 -4.92
C PHE A 215 15.74 -6.61 -3.46
N SER A 216 16.56 -7.64 -3.30
CA SER A 216 17.18 -7.98 -2.01
C SER A 216 18.10 -6.87 -1.49
N ASP A 217 18.60 -7.05 -0.29
CA ASP A 217 19.63 -6.25 0.37
C ASP A 217 21.07 -6.74 0.07
N GLU A 218 21.25 -7.74 -0.80
CA GLU A 218 22.55 -8.24 -1.31
C GLU A 218 23.57 -7.11 -1.54
N ALA A 219 23.16 -6.07 -2.25
CA ALA A 219 24.02 -4.97 -2.63
C ALA A 219 24.33 -4.02 -1.44
N GLU A 220 23.40 -3.86 -0.48
CA GLU A 220 23.66 -3.12 0.76
C GLU A 220 24.61 -3.90 1.68
N ALA A 221 24.48 -5.22 1.75
CA ALA A 221 25.35 -6.10 2.51
C ALA A 221 26.81 -6.06 1.99
N VAL A 222 27.02 -6.05 0.66
CA VAL A 222 28.35 -5.82 0.05
C VAL A 222 28.88 -4.44 0.42
N ALA A 223 28.08 -3.38 0.28
CA ALA A 223 28.50 -2.02 0.62
C ALA A 223 28.87 -1.86 2.11
N LYS A 224 28.13 -2.48 3.03
CA LYS A 224 28.41 -2.51 4.48
C LYS A 224 29.66 -3.32 4.82
N ARG A 225 29.91 -4.44 4.13
CA ARG A 225 31.05 -5.33 4.40
C ARG A 225 32.38 -4.83 3.83
N GLU A 226 32.35 -4.25 2.63
CA GLU A 226 33.55 -4.03 1.82
C GLU A 226 33.72 -2.59 1.32
N GLY A 227 32.74 -1.72 1.59
CA GLY A 227 32.77 -0.31 1.23
C GLY A 227 32.36 -0.01 -0.21
N LEU A 228 32.16 1.28 -0.48
CA LEU A 228 31.49 1.76 -1.70
C LEU A 228 32.25 1.45 -3.01
N PHE A 229 33.59 1.36 -2.97
CA PHE A 229 34.37 0.99 -4.16
C PHE A 229 34.10 -0.47 -4.58
N ARG A 230 34.16 -1.40 -3.62
CA ARG A 230 33.87 -2.83 -3.85
C ARG A 230 32.43 -3.08 -4.27
N PHE A 231 31.48 -2.27 -3.79
CA PHE A 231 30.12 -2.25 -4.30
C PHE A 231 30.06 -1.87 -5.80
N PHE A 232 30.81 -0.87 -6.27
CA PHE A 232 30.85 -0.54 -7.70
C PHE A 232 31.54 -1.60 -8.55
N ASP A 233 32.62 -2.22 -8.06
CA ASP A 233 33.24 -3.38 -8.71
C ASP A 233 32.20 -4.51 -8.87
N HIS A 234 31.55 -4.90 -7.76
CA HIS A 234 30.53 -5.96 -7.71
C HIS A 234 29.37 -5.71 -8.68
N GLU A 235 28.81 -4.50 -8.71
CA GLU A 235 27.69 -4.17 -9.59
C GLU A 235 28.08 -4.10 -11.08
N THR A 236 29.39 -3.92 -11.37
CA THR A 236 29.94 -3.98 -12.73
C THR A 236 30.21 -5.44 -13.15
N GLU A 237 30.81 -6.24 -12.27
CA GLU A 237 31.06 -7.67 -12.52
C GLU A 237 29.75 -8.48 -12.67
N ASN A 238 28.70 -8.09 -11.95
CA ASN A 238 27.40 -8.76 -11.96
C ASN A 238 26.34 -8.04 -12.81
N GLU A 239 26.72 -7.12 -13.71
CA GLU A 239 25.77 -6.21 -14.39
C GLU A 239 24.65 -6.94 -15.17
N ASP A 240 24.96 -8.09 -15.79
CA ASP A 240 24.01 -8.95 -16.51
C ASP A 240 23.42 -10.10 -15.66
N ILE A 241 23.78 -10.19 -14.38
CA ILE A 241 23.21 -11.16 -13.43
C ILE A 241 22.09 -10.47 -12.65
N PRO A 242 20.81 -10.88 -12.80
CA PRO A 242 19.69 -10.27 -12.10
C PRO A 242 19.90 -10.22 -10.58
N LEU A 243 19.53 -9.11 -9.95
CA LEU A 243 19.48 -9.00 -8.49
C LEU A 243 18.48 -10.02 -7.92
N GLN A 244 18.66 -10.42 -6.67
CA GLN A 244 17.67 -11.26 -5.99
C GLN A 244 16.41 -10.45 -5.64
N LYS A 245 15.33 -11.14 -5.28
CA LYS A 245 13.98 -10.58 -5.11
C LYS A 245 13.78 -9.97 -3.73
N GLY A 246 13.29 -8.73 -3.69
CA GLY A 246 12.87 -8.04 -2.47
C GLY A 246 11.45 -8.42 -2.02
N PRO A 247 11.04 -7.99 -0.82
CA PRO A 247 9.78 -8.40 -0.19
C PRO A 247 8.52 -7.95 -0.96
N LEU A 248 8.57 -6.85 -1.73
CA LEU A 248 7.38 -6.30 -2.40
C LEU A 248 7.26 -6.68 -3.89
N ILE A 249 8.17 -7.50 -4.45
CA ILE A 249 8.20 -7.77 -5.89
C ILE A 249 6.90 -8.40 -6.42
N GLN A 250 6.21 -9.22 -5.62
CA GLN A 250 4.94 -9.83 -6.03
C GLN A 250 3.83 -8.80 -6.24
N PHE A 251 3.77 -7.76 -5.40
CA PHE A 251 2.83 -6.65 -5.57
C PHE A 251 3.18 -5.82 -6.81
N ALA A 252 4.46 -5.48 -6.99
CA ALA A 252 4.92 -4.73 -8.16
C ALA A 252 4.68 -5.48 -9.48
N TRP A 253 4.87 -6.80 -9.52
CA TRP A 253 4.49 -7.64 -10.67
C TRP A 253 3.00 -7.55 -10.98
N ILE A 254 2.12 -7.56 -9.97
CA ILE A 254 0.68 -7.45 -10.22
C ILE A 254 0.32 -6.11 -10.85
N LEU A 255 0.93 -5.00 -10.40
CA LEU A 255 0.81 -3.69 -11.07
C LEU A 255 1.22 -3.80 -12.54
N GLY A 256 2.42 -4.32 -12.83
CA GLY A 256 2.90 -4.50 -14.21
C GLY A 256 2.01 -5.39 -15.08
N GLN A 257 1.39 -6.43 -14.50
CA GLN A 257 0.44 -7.31 -15.20
C GLN A 257 -0.93 -6.64 -15.43
N MET A 258 -1.34 -5.69 -14.59
CA MET A 258 -2.50 -4.83 -14.85
C MET A 258 -2.18 -3.78 -15.93
N GLN A 259 -1.04 -3.10 -15.83
CA GLN A 259 -0.57 -2.10 -16.81
C GLN A 259 -0.51 -2.66 -18.23
N LYS A 260 -0.05 -3.91 -18.40
CA LYS A 260 -0.04 -4.59 -19.70
C LYS A 260 -1.42 -4.74 -20.34
N LYS A 261 -2.51 -4.85 -19.55
CA LYS A 261 -3.88 -4.92 -20.09
C LYS A 261 -4.29 -3.59 -20.75
N PHE A 262 -4.03 -2.47 -20.08
CA PHE A 262 -4.26 -1.12 -20.63
C PHE A 262 -3.43 -0.90 -21.91
N ARG A 263 -2.13 -1.22 -21.86
CA ARG A 263 -1.21 -1.10 -23.00
C ARG A 263 -1.60 -2.03 -24.18
N GLN A 264 -2.14 -3.22 -23.92
CA GLN A 264 -2.61 -4.17 -24.95
C GLN A 264 -3.80 -3.65 -25.76
N VAL A 265 -4.71 -2.90 -25.13
CA VAL A 265 -5.87 -2.27 -25.82
C VAL A 265 -5.62 -0.82 -26.23
N GLN A 266 -4.37 -0.35 -26.13
CA GLN A 266 -3.91 1.00 -26.51
C GLN A 266 -4.69 2.15 -25.84
N THR A 267 -5.15 1.94 -24.61
CA THR A 267 -5.80 2.98 -23.80
C THR A 267 -4.86 3.56 -22.75
N GLU A 268 -5.23 4.71 -22.18
CA GLU A 268 -4.51 5.34 -21.08
C GLU A 268 -4.51 4.44 -19.83
N CYS A 269 -3.39 4.42 -19.11
CA CYS A 269 -3.16 3.47 -18.02
C CYS A 269 -3.25 4.20 -16.67
N PRO A 270 -4.32 4.01 -15.87
CA PRO A 270 -4.50 4.66 -14.57
C PRO A 270 -3.61 4.05 -13.47
N ILE A 271 -2.46 3.47 -13.83
CA ILE A 271 -1.43 2.96 -12.92
C ILE A 271 -0.09 3.48 -13.44
N ARG A 272 0.63 4.21 -12.60
CA ARG A 272 1.96 4.73 -12.90
C ARG A 272 2.95 4.35 -11.79
N THR A 273 4.04 3.72 -12.20
CA THR A 273 5.03 3.11 -11.31
C THR A 273 6.37 3.83 -11.40
N TYR A 274 7.01 4.02 -10.25
CA TYR A 274 8.25 4.77 -10.12
C TYR A 274 9.30 3.96 -9.36
N LEU A 275 10.51 3.86 -9.92
CA LEU A 275 11.71 3.47 -9.17
C LEU A 275 12.39 4.76 -8.68
N VAL A 276 12.59 4.91 -7.37
CA VAL A 276 13.21 6.09 -6.74
C VAL A 276 14.34 5.61 -5.82
N THR A 277 15.50 5.38 -6.43
CA THR A 277 16.58 4.59 -5.80
C THR A 277 17.84 5.40 -5.51
N ALA A 278 18.53 5.05 -4.42
CA ALA A 278 19.83 5.63 -4.07
C ALA A 278 20.95 5.25 -5.06
N ARG A 279 20.76 4.21 -5.90
CA ARG A 279 21.72 3.76 -6.91
C ARG A 279 22.14 4.89 -7.87
N SER A 280 23.41 4.89 -8.27
CA SER A 280 23.96 5.79 -9.27
C SER A 280 23.65 5.30 -10.70
N ALA A 281 23.19 6.22 -11.57
CA ALA A 281 22.99 5.92 -12.99
C ALA A 281 24.30 5.57 -13.73
N ALA A 282 25.45 6.00 -13.22
CA ALA A 282 26.76 5.80 -13.83
C ALA A 282 27.46 4.49 -13.45
N SER A 283 26.88 3.70 -12.53
CA SER A 283 27.48 2.44 -12.04
C SER A 283 26.41 1.38 -11.72
N ALA A 284 25.65 1.56 -10.63
CA ALA A 284 24.72 0.54 -10.13
C ALA A 284 23.33 0.53 -10.82
N GLY A 285 23.03 1.50 -11.68
CA GLY A 285 21.72 1.63 -12.32
C GLY A 285 21.42 0.59 -13.41
N SER A 286 22.44 0.14 -14.15
CA SER A 286 22.23 -0.79 -15.28
C SER A 286 21.76 -2.17 -14.82
N ARG A 287 22.41 -2.76 -13.80
CA ARG A 287 22.00 -4.05 -13.20
C ARG A 287 20.54 -4.03 -12.72
N ALA A 288 20.10 -2.93 -12.11
CA ALA A 288 18.71 -2.74 -11.68
C ALA A 288 17.72 -2.72 -12.86
N MET A 289 17.99 -1.95 -13.92
CA MET A 289 17.11 -1.90 -15.11
C MET A 289 17.13 -3.22 -15.91
N LYS A 290 18.29 -3.87 -16.02
CA LYS A 290 18.43 -5.21 -16.60
C LYS A 290 17.60 -6.23 -15.82
N THR A 291 17.64 -6.18 -14.47
CA THR A 291 16.84 -7.03 -13.58
C THR A 291 15.34 -6.83 -13.81
N LEU A 292 14.83 -5.60 -13.71
CA LEU A 292 13.40 -5.28 -13.88
C LEU A 292 12.89 -5.75 -15.25
N ARG A 293 13.66 -5.50 -16.32
CA ARG A 293 13.35 -5.97 -17.68
C ARG A 293 13.35 -7.50 -17.78
N SER A 294 14.31 -8.20 -17.15
CA SER A 294 14.34 -9.67 -17.13
C SER A 294 13.14 -10.29 -16.41
N TRP A 295 12.59 -9.56 -15.44
CA TRP A 295 11.37 -9.90 -14.71
C TRP A 295 10.08 -9.47 -15.42
N GLY A 296 10.19 -8.83 -16.58
CA GLY A 296 9.04 -8.26 -17.32
C GLY A 296 8.29 -7.19 -16.53
N LEU A 297 8.96 -6.44 -15.66
CA LEU A 297 8.39 -5.35 -14.88
C LEU A 297 8.77 -3.99 -15.50
N ASP A 298 7.90 -3.51 -16.38
CA ASP A 298 8.07 -2.28 -17.14
C ASP A 298 7.69 -1.03 -16.32
N ILE A 299 8.59 -0.62 -15.42
CA ILE A 299 8.47 0.62 -14.64
C ILE A 299 8.39 1.85 -15.57
N ASP A 300 7.46 2.76 -15.31
CA ASP A 300 7.18 3.91 -16.20
C ASP A 300 8.20 5.05 -16.03
N GLU A 301 8.73 5.23 -14.81
CA GLU A 301 9.77 6.24 -14.51
C GLU A 301 10.85 5.69 -13.56
N ALA A 302 12.12 5.91 -13.90
CA ALA A 302 13.26 5.50 -13.07
C ALA A 302 14.14 6.72 -12.71
N HIS A 303 14.24 6.98 -11.41
CA HIS A 303 14.94 8.12 -10.82
C HIS A 303 16.13 7.63 -9.99
N PHE A 304 17.33 7.81 -10.52
CA PHE A 304 18.60 7.41 -9.91
C PHE A 304 19.19 8.57 -9.09
N MET A 305 18.95 8.55 -7.79
CA MET A 305 19.22 9.68 -6.89
C MET A 305 20.70 9.82 -6.51
N ALA A 306 21.52 8.78 -6.67
CA ALA A 306 22.93 8.78 -6.27
C ALA A 306 23.19 9.29 -4.83
N GLY A 307 22.28 8.98 -3.90
CA GLY A 307 22.29 9.45 -2.51
C GLY A 307 21.63 10.82 -2.23
N ALA A 308 21.09 11.51 -3.24
CA ALA A 308 20.32 12.73 -3.04
C ALA A 308 18.99 12.46 -2.31
N PRO A 309 18.49 13.41 -1.48
CA PRO A 309 17.27 13.22 -0.70
C PRO A 309 16.02 13.06 -1.59
N LYS A 310 15.15 12.13 -1.21
CA LYS A 310 13.99 11.72 -2.03
C LYS A 310 12.79 12.68 -1.92
N GLY A 311 12.58 13.33 -0.77
CA GLY A 311 11.44 14.23 -0.50
C GLY A 311 11.10 15.24 -1.62
N PRO A 312 12.06 16.04 -2.14
CA PRO A 312 11.81 17.00 -3.21
C PRO A 312 11.26 16.40 -4.51
N LEU A 313 11.70 15.19 -4.86
CA LEU A 313 11.20 14.46 -6.04
C LEU A 313 9.82 13.87 -5.76
N LEU A 314 9.61 13.30 -4.56
CA LEU A 314 8.33 12.73 -4.15
C LEU A 314 7.21 13.80 -4.13
N ASP A 315 7.52 15.05 -3.80
CA ASP A 315 6.55 16.17 -3.84
C ASP A 315 6.12 16.52 -5.28
N LYS A 316 7.00 16.26 -6.26
CA LYS A 316 6.66 16.40 -7.69
C LYS A 316 5.85 15.20 -8.21
N ILE A 317 6.13 13.99 -7.71
CA ILE A 317 5.41 12.76 -8.08
C ILE A 317 4.00 12.71 -7.48
N LYS A 318 3.85 13.13 -6.21
CA LYS A 318 2.66 12.94 -5.37
C LYS A 318 2.16 11.47 -5.37
N PRO A 319 2.97 10.51 -4.89
CA PRO A 319 2.60 9.10 -4.91
C PRO A 319 1.48 8.80 -3.88
N HIS A 320 0.65 7.81 -4.16
CA HIS A 320 -0.32 7.27 -3.21
C HIS A 320 0.35 6.40 -2.15
N LEU A 321 1.41 5.68 -2.54
CA LEU A 321 2.34 4.98 -1.66
C LEU A 321 3.77 5.16 -2.19
N PHE A 322 4.70 5.45 -1.28
CA PHE A 322 6.13 5.41 -1.53
C PHE A 322 6.77 4.41 -0.57
N PHE A 323 7.27 3.29 -1.09
CA PHE A 323 7.88 2.21 -0.32
C PHE A 323 9.39 2.37 -0.21
N ASP A 324 9.91 2.30 1.02
CA ASP A 324 11.33 2.46 1.34
C ASP A 324 11.66 1.69 2.63
N ASP A 325 12.84 1.08 2.72
CA ASP A 325 13.30 0.35 3.92
C ASP A 325 13.97 1.26 4.96
N GLN A 326 14.37 2.47 4.58
CA GLN A 326 15.15 3.38 5.41
C GLN A 326 14.27 4.42 6.07
N VAL A 327 14.29 4.44 7.41
CA VAL A 327 13.50 5.36 8.24
C VAL A 327 13.75 6.83 7.88
N ASP A 328 14.93 7.20 7.40
CA ASP A 328 15.28 8.58 7.06
C ASP A 328 14.73 9.03 5.69
N ASN A 329 14.58 8.13 4.72
CA ASN A 329 13.84 8.41 3.48
C ASN A 329 12.33 8.56 3.78
N ILE A 330 11.80 7.74 4.68
CA ILE A 330 10.41 7.83 5.15
C ILE A 330 10.17 9.17 5.86
N LYS A 331 11.08 9.60 6.76
CA LYS A 331 11.05 10.95 7.36
C LYS A 331 11.04 12.03 6.27
N SER A 332 11.97 11.97 5.32
CA SER A 332 12.08 12.94 4.22
C SER A 332 10.78 13.06 3.39
N SER A 333 10.02 11.98 3.21
CA SER A 333 8.68 12.05 2.60
C SER A 333 7.66 12.74 3.52
N THR A 334 7.62 12.35 4.80
CA THR A 334 6.66 12.91 5.79
C THR A 334 6.92 14.37 6.17
N GLU A 335 8.17 14.86 6.09
CA GLU A 335 8.53 16.28 6.27
C GLU A 335 7.93 17.16 5.16
N TYR A 336 7.84 16.61 3.95
CA TYR A 336 7.11 17.23 2.83
C TYR A 336 5.60 16.99 2.94
N GLY A 337 5.12 16.33 4.00
CA GLY A 337 3.71 16.05 4.27
C GLY A 337 3.12 14.92 3.43
N LEU A 338 3.94 14.11 2.77
CA LEU A 338 3.55 13.13 1.75
C LEU A 338 3.32 11.72 2.34
N PRO A 339 2.55 10.85 1.65
CA PRO A 339 2.46 9.44 1.98
C PRO A 339 3.82 8.73 1.91
N ALA A 340 4.02 7.78 2.81
CA ALA A 340 5.19 6.93 2.87
C ALA A 340 4.80 5.56 3.45
N ALA A 341 5.59 4.53 3.15
CA ALA A 341 5.32 3.16 3.53
C ALA A 341 6.63 2.44 3.88
N HIS A 342 6.99 2.45 5.18
CA HIS A 342 8.24 1.88 5.66
C HIS A 342 8.22 0.35 5.58
N VAL A 343 9.20 -0.25 4.92
CA VAL A 343 9.35 -1.71 4.75
C VAL A 343 10.47 -2.18 5.69
N PRO A 344 10.19 -2.59 6.95
CA PRO A 344 11.23 -2.98 7.90
C PRO A 344 11.81 -4.37 7.59
N TRP A 345 12.64 -4.43 6.55
CA TRP A 345 13.26 -5.62 5.98
C TRP A 345 14.76 -5.37 5.72
N GLY A 346 15.52 -6.46 5.53
CA GLY A 346 16.95 -6.43 5.21
C GLY A 346 17.88 -5.92 6.32
N VAL A 347 19.19 -5.97 6.07
CA VAL A 347 20.26 -5.62 7.02
C VAL A 347 20.28 -4.14 7.49
N ALA A 348 19.41 -3.27 6.98
CA ALA A 348 19.13 -1.95 7.57
C ALA A 348 18.22 -2.04 8.81
N ASN A 349 17.37 -3.07 8.89
CA ASN A 349 16.34 -3.26 9.92
C ASN A 349 16.66 -4.40 10.90
N GLU A 350 17.75 -5.16 10.69
CA GLU A 350 18.27 -6.21 11.59
C GLU A 350 18.94 -5.66 12.86
N SER A 351 18.14 -4.94 13.66
CA SER A 351 18.35 -4.65 15.09
C SER A 351 19.56 -3.82 15.53
N LYS A 352 19.27 -2.60 16.02
CA LYS A 352 20.06 -1.97 17.10
C LYS A 352 19.77 -2.68 18.43
N VAL A 353 20.27 -3.90 18.61
CA VAL A 353 20.15 -4.70 19.85
C VAL A 353 21.54 -5.23 20.24
N SER A 354 21.80 -5.28 21.56
CA SER A 354 23.14 -5.25 22.18
C SER A 354 23.88 -3.92 21.96
N ILE A 355 24.67 -3.40 22.91
CA ILE A 355 25.12 -3.98 24.19
C ILE A 355 24.69 -3.09 25.37
N HIS A 356 23.94 -3.66 26.32
CA HIS A 356 23.88 -3.17 27.71
C HIS A 356 23.44 -4.31 28.65
N GLU A 357 24.19 -5.42 28.61
CA GLU A 357 24.17 -6.39 29.71
C GLU A 357 25.25 -6.00 30.74
N GLY A 358 24.90 -6.11 32.02
CA GLY A 358 25.67 -5.52 33.11
C GLY A 358 26.98 -6.27 33.40
N LYS A 359 28.02 -5.52 33.75
CA LYS A 359 29.28 -6.07 34.27
C LYS A 359 29.44 -5.81 35.77
N ASP A 360 28.42 -6.22 36.54
CA ASP A 360 28.53 -6.34 38.00
C ASP A 360 29.32 -7.61 38.34
N THR A 361 30.64 -7.52 38.22
CA THR A 361 31.58 -8.50 38.78
C THR A 361 32.25 -7.88 40.00
N SER A 362 31.87 -8.36 41.18
CA SER A 362 32.39 -7.88 42.46
C SER A 362 33.83 -8.34 42.71
N ASP A 363 34.81 -7.47 42.44
CA ASP A 363 36.21 -7.68 42.82
C ASP A 363 36.53 -7.02 44.17
N THR A 364 36.34 -7.78 45.26
CA THR A 364 36.91 -7.46 46.57
C THR A 364 38.32 -8.04 46.65
N SER A 365 39.34 -7.28 46.22
CA SER A 365 40.75 -7.67 46.33
C SER A 365 41.41 -7.04 47.57
N GLU A 366 41.59 -7.84 48.62
CA GLU A 366 42.41 -7.48 49.78
C GLU A 366 43.91 -7.58 49.43
N ASN A 367 44.71 -6.58 49.82
CA ASN A 367 46.17 -6.60 49.65
C ASN A 367 46.87 -7.33 50.81
N PRO A 368 47.72 -8.34 50.54
CA PRO A 368 48.84 -8.71 51.41
C PRO A 368 50.16 -8.03 50.94
N PRO A 369 51.07 -7.64 51.86
CA PRO A 369 52.23 -6.80 51.50
C PRO A 369 53.57 -7.54 51.31
N CYS A 370 54.41 -6.95 50.44
CA CYS A 370 55.88 -6.81 50.54
C CYS A 370 56.78 -8.04 50.77
N ALA A 371 57.64 -8.35 49.77
CA ALA A 371 59.06 -8.66 49.98
C ALA A 371 59.94 -8.45 48.72
N GLN A 372 61.14 -7.91 48.97
CA GLN A 372 62.49 -8.14 48.40
C GLN A 372 62.68 -9.23 47.29
N GLU A 373 63.69 -9.20 46.39
CA GLU A 373 64.99 -8.48 46.37
C GLU A 373 65.68 -8.48 44.97
N LYS A 374 66.72 -7.62 44.78
CA LYS A 374 67.80 -7.63 43.74
C LYS A 374 67.38 -7.26 42.29
N ALA A 375 68.09 -6.44 41.49
CA ALA A 375 69.54 -6.27 41.19
C ALA A 375 70.12 -7.45 40.38
N SER A 376 70.90 -7.29 39.30
CA SER A 376 71.49 -6.13 38.59
C SER A 376 71.21 -6.28 37.06
N GLU A 377 71.61 -5.41 36.13
CA GLU A 377 72.79 -4.52 36.00
C GLU A 377 72.50 -3.33 35.07
#